data_AF-A0A174REX1-F1
#
_entry.id   AF-A0A174REX1-F1
#
_cell.length_a   1.000
_cell.length_b   1.000
_cell.length_c   1.000
_cell.angle_alpha   90.00
_cell.angle_beta   90.00
_cell.angle_gamma   90.00
#
_symmetry.space_group_name_H-M   'P 1'
#
loop_
_entity.id
_entity.type
_entity.pdbx_description
1 polymer ?
#
loop_
_entity_poly.entity_id
_entity_poly.type
_entity_poly.pdbx_seq_one_letter_code
_entity_poly.pdbx_strand_id
1 'polypeptide(L)'
;MSSLTVNVNDQSYTGHQIRPTVKDSNNNTQITAKLGTVNIDLGQFTISYPDSKDANKEVGTGTLTLAPKASNKNFTGSKEVSFKIVGQKIIWSNDVANAFKVYDANGKEVNVANQSFIYDGKAHTFASATFNYSYTDPITHKTVKLEEGKDFEIKYFHNVTGNANHEAYIAVVGKGNYAGNNDTTNQVFEDENGQKVNAITYKKFTITPVQLSDQNVTVSNGTYAEGMAVKPVVKVSYGRDALTLEEGKDYKLVGVGAYTEPTTTKKYTVSVEGINGYTGTTSSVNWGIDKKDLADCDITAAKNSKGSVSVVVMNGNVKVPTEKYVVTENADGTVTVTPAKDSKYYIGSKTVTLAGSEANEKPGTPMISNVKVVGNKATVILSGDTDGAAGYDYVISTDRDCITNKDYTSVNKNQVQTSTTFKYVQQRTYYAYCHAWKRDENGKKVFSSWSNLKTATVK
;
A
#
# COMPACT_ATOMS: atom_id res chain seq x y z
N MET A 1 0.61 28.73 -39.55
CA MET A 1 -0.29 28.33 -38.44
C MET A 1 0.33 27.32 -37.48
N SER A 2 1.13 26.35 -37.94
CA SER A 2 1.72 25.28 -37.12
C SER A 2 2.46 25.76 -35.86
N SER A 3 3.32 26.77 -35.97
CA SER A 3 4.15 27.28 -34.86
C SER A 3 3.44 28.26 -33.90
N LEU A 4 2.15 28.55 -34.12
CA LEU A 4 1.39 29.49 -33.29
C LEU A 4 0.89 28.79 -32.03
N THR A 5 1.32 29.17 -30.83
CA THR A 5 0.77 28.64 -29.57
C THR A 5 -0.46 29.44 -29.19
N VAL A 6 -1.59 28.78 -28.98
CA VAL A 6 -2.84 29.42 -28.59
C VAL A 6 -3.29 28.82 -27.27
N ASN A 7 -3.59 29.68 -26.30
CA ASN A 7 -4.15 29.28 -25.02
C ASN A 7 -5.54 29.89 -24.87
N VAL A 8 -6.46 29.08 -24.37
CA VAL A 8 -7.83 29.47 -24.02
C VAL A 8 -8.01 29.15 -22.55
N ASN A 9 -8.49 30.11 -21.76
CA ASN A 9 -8.79 29.87 -20.35
C ASN A 9 -9.88 28.81 -20.18
N ASP A 10 -9.88 28.10 -19.05
CA ASP A 10 -10.93 27.14 -18.71
C ASP A 10 -12.31 27.80 -18.75
N GLN A 11 -13.27 27.13 -19.39
CA GLN A 11 -14.63 27.62 -19.57
C GLN A 11 -15.58 26.83 -18.68
N SER A 12 -16.47 27.50 -17.94
CA SER A 12 -17.44 26.80 -17.10
C SER A 12 -18.63 26.31 -17.92
N TYR A 13 -19.13 25.12 -17.62
CA TYR A 13 -20.39 24.61 -18.17
C TYR A 13 -21.54 25.59 -17.89
N THR A 14 -22.40 25.77 -18.88
CA THR A 14 -23.57 26.67 -18.82
C THR A 14 -24.86 25.98 -19.26
N GLY A 15 -24.83 24.67 -19.54
CA GLY A 15 -25.94 23.97 -20.19
C GLY A 15 -26.08 24.24 -21.68
N HIS A 16 -25.24 25.12 -22.24
CA HIS A 16 -25.35 25.62 -23.61
C HIS A 16 -24.02 25.48 -24.33
N GLN A 17 -24.04 25.58 -25.66
CA GLN A 17 -22.83 25.56 -26.45
C GLN A 17 -21.91 26.74 -26.06
N ILE A 18 -20.66 26.43 -25.73
CA ILE A 18 -19.65 27.39 -25.30
C ILE A 18 -18.85 27.89 -26.51
N ARG A 19 -18.78 29.22 -26.64
CA ARG A 19 -18.06 29.93 -27.71
C ARG A 19 -17.19 31.05 -27.11
N PRO A 20 -15.97 30.74 -26.61
CA PRO A 20 -15.16 31.71 -25.88
C PRO A 20 -14.74 32.87 -26.77
N THR A 21 -15.08 34.10 -26.42
CA THR A 21 -14.60 35.28 -27.15
C THR A 21 -13.17 35.63 -26.72
N VAL A 22 -12.44 36.43 -27.53
CA VAL A 22 -11.07 36.86 -27.16
C VAL A 22 -11.04 37.54 -25.79
N LYS A 23 -12.09 38.31 -25.49
CA LYS A 23 -12.35 38.89 -24.19
C LYS A 23 -13.73 38.49 -23.68
N ASP A 24 -13.88 38.28 -22.38
CA ASP A 24 -15.19 38.07 -21.77
C ASP A 24 -15.99 39.39 -21.63
N SER A 25 -17.20 39.32 -21.10
CA SER A 25 -18.07 40.48 -20.83
C SER A 25 -17.48 41.48 -19.84
N ASN A 26 -16.51 41.05 -19.02
CA ASN A 26 -15.79 41.88 -18.06
C ASN A 26 -14.47 42.43 -18.64
N ASN A 27 -14.26 42.29 -19.96
CA ASN A 27 -13.08 42.73 -20.70
C ASN A 27 -11.77 42.00 -20.29
N ASN A 28 -11.87 40.85 -19.61
CA ASN A 28 -10.70 40.01 -19.33
C ASN A 28 -10.32 39.18 -20.55
N THR A 29 -9.02 39.05 -20.81
CA THR A 29 -8.51 38.24 -21.93
C THR A 29 -8.72 36.74 -21.66
N GLN A 30 -9.45 36.08 -22.56
CA GLN A 30 -9.78 34.65 -22.47
C GLN A 30 -8.97 33.81 -23.46
N ILE A 31 -8.60 34.39 -24.61
CA ILE A 31 -7.80 33.72 -25.64
C ILE A 31 -6.52 34.52 -25.87
N THR A 32 -5.38 33.83 -25.87
CA THR A 32 -4.08 34.42 -26.19
C THR A 32 -3.37 33.61 -27.26
N ALA A 33 -2.61 34.29 -28.12
CA ALA A 33 -1.80 33.63 -29.15
C ALA A 33 -0.37 34.18 -29.14
N LYS A 34 0.61 33.28 -29.28
CA LYS A 34 2.04 33.60 -29.32
C LYS A 34 2.75 32.88 -30.45
N LEU A 35 3.73 33.54 -31.05
CA LEU A 35 4.72 32.93 -31.95
C LEU A 35 6.10 33.07 -31.30
N GLY A 36 6.58 31.98 -30.69
CA GLY A 36 7.73 32.07 -29.77
C GLY A 36 7.40 32.98 -28.58
N THR A 37 8.16 34.06 -28.42
CA THR A 37 7.96 35.06 -27.35
C THR A 37 7.04 36.23 -27.77
N VAL A 38 6.67 36.32 -29.05
CA VAL A 38 5.92 37.45 -29.59
C VAL A 38 4.41 37.22 -29.42
N ASN A 39 3.72 38.19 -28.81
CA ASN A 39 2.27 38.19 -28.73
C ASN A 39 1.67 38.50 -30.12
N ILE A 40 0.71 37.69 -30.52
CA ILE A 40 0.02 37.84 -31.80
C ILE A 40 -1.38 38.41 -31.56
N ASP A 41 -1.72 39.44 -32.32
CA ASP A 41 -3.06 40.02 -32.30
C ASP A 41 -4.08 39.07 -32.94
N LEU A 42 -5.05 38.61 -32.13
CA LEU A 42 -6.13 37.74 -32.56
C LEU A 42 -7.13 38.43 -33.49
N GLY A 43 -7.12 39.77 -33.58
CA GLY A 43 -7.88 40.54 -34.55
C GLY A 43 -7.53 40.21 -36.01
N GLN A 44 -6.38 39.59 -36.26
CA GLN A 44 -5.93 39.15 -37.59
C GLN A 44 -6.50 37.80 -38.03
N PHE A 45 -7.31 37.15 -37.19
CA PHE A 45 -7.90 35.83 -37.44
C PHE A 45 -9.43 35.87 -37.33
N THR A 46 -10.07 34.98 -38.08
CA THR A 46 -11.46 34.56 -37.86
C THR A 46 -11.44 33.38 -36.90
N ILE A 47 -12.26 33.45 -35.86
CA ILE A 47 -12.49 32.36 -34.90
C ILE A 47 -13.83 31.71 -35.23
N SER A 48 -13.82 30.42 -35.53
CA SER A 48 -15.01 29.62 -35.79
C SER A 48 -15.13 28.46 -34.80
N TYR A 49 -16.34 27.93 -34.67
CA TYR A 49 -16.69 26.84 -33.77
C TYR A 49 -17.40 25.73 -34.55
N PRO A 50 -17.39 24.48 -34.05
CA PRO A 50 -18.17 23.42 -34.66
C PRO A 50 -19.67 23.76 -34.70
N ASP A 51 -20.31 23.45 -35.84
CA ASP A 51 -21.71 23.82 -36.09
C ASP A 51 -22.73 22.92 -35.38
N SER A 52 -22.30 21.74 -34.89
CA SER A 52 -23.18 20.83 -34.16
C SER A 52 -23.66 21.48 -32.86
N LYS A 53 -24.98 21.40 -32.62
CA LYS A 53 -25.63 21.90 -31.39
C LYS A 53 -25.12 21.24 -30.10
N ASP A 54 -24.52 20.05 -30.22
CA ASP A 54 -24.01 19.27 -29.10
C ASP A 54 -22.48 19.44 -28.92
N ALA A 55 -21.81 20.11 -29.87
CA ALA A 55 -20.38 20.40 -29.76
C ALA A 55 -20.13 21.53 -28.74
N ASN A 56 -19.02 21.42 -28.01
CA ASN A 56 -18.60 22.37 -26.95
C ASN A 56 -19.67 22.63 -25.89
N LYS A 57 -20.56 21.67 -25.63
CA LYS A 57 -21.68 21.84 -24.69
C LYS A 57 -21.39 21.20 -23.33
N GLU A 58 -20.86 19.99 -23.34
CA GLU A 58 -20.62 19.19 -22.13
C GLU A 58 -19.22 19.43 -21.56
N VAL A 59 -19.03 19.09 -20.28
CA VAL A 59 -17.71 19.10 -19.64
C VAL A 59 -16.73 18.18 -20.38
N GLY A 60 -15.48 18.63 -20.50
CA GLY A 60 -14.43 17.92 -21.23
C GLY A 60 -13.63 18.84 -22.14
N THR A 61 -13.38 18.40 -23.37
CA THR A 61 -12.58 19.13 -24.34
C THR A 61 -13.49 19.80 -25.36
N GLY A 62 -13.44 21.13 -25.42
CA GLY A 62 -14.02 21.93 -26.51
C GLY A 62 -12.99 22.27 -27.57
N THR A 63 -13.44 22.64 -28.76
CA THR A 63 -12.58 23.01 -29.89
C THR A 63 -13.03 24.30 -30.57
N LEU A 64 -12.07 25.10 -31.03
CA LEU A 64 -12.28 26.22 -31.94
C LEU A 64 -11.27 26.17 -33.09
N THR A 65 -11.57 26.85 -34.19
CA THR A 65 -10.65 26.97 -35.32
C THR A 65 -10.27 28.42 -35.53
N LEU A 66 -8.96 28.67 -35.65
CA LEU A 66 -8.41 29.94 -36.10
C LEU A 66 -8.06 29.84 -37.59
N ALA A 67 -8.57 30.78 -38.38
CA ALA A 67 -8.20 30.97 -39.77
C ALA A 67 -7.74 32.43 -40.00
N PRO A 68 -6.60 32.69 -40.67
CA PRO A 68 -6.18 34.04 -41.00
C PRO A 68 -7.25 34.76 -41.83
N LYS A 69 -7.53 36.03 -41.50
CA LYS A 69 -8.40 36.86 -42.35
C LYS A 69 -7.77 37.04 -43.72
N ALA A 70 -8.58 37.31 -44.75
CA ALA A 70 -8.08 37.52 -46.11
C ALA A 70 -7.04 38.67 -46.23
N SER A 71 -7.08 39.65 -45.32
CA SER A 71 -6.10 40.74 -45.23
C SER A 71 -4.77 40.34 -44.57
N ASN A 72 -4.68 39.17 -43.95
CA ASN A 72 -3.50 38.69 -43.25
C ASN A 72 -2.54 37.99 -44.21
N LYS A 73 -1.38 38.62 -44.47
CA LYS A 73 -0.32 38.08 -45.34
C LYS A 73 0.71 37.22 -44.61
N ASN A 74 0.69 37.20 -43.27
CA ASN A 74 1.73 36.62 -42.45
C ASN A 74 1.43 35.16 -42.05
N PHE A 75 0.17 34.73 -42.16
CA PHE A 75 -0.26 33.39 -41.76
C PHE A 75 -1.10 32.75 -42.87
N THR A 76 -0.91 31.44 -43.07
CA THR A 76 -1.68 30.61 -44.01
C THR A 76 -2.19 29.33 -43.35
N GLY A 77 -3.28 28.77 -43.88
CA GLY A 77 -3.94 27.56 -43.36
C GLY A 77 -4.88 27.83 -42.20
N SER A 78 -5.29 26.80 -41.47
CA SER A 78 -6.08 26.91 -40.24
C SER A 78 -5.38 26.21 -39.07
N LYS A 79 -5.82 26.51 -37.84
CA LYS A 79 -5.37 25.82 -36.63
C LYS A 79 -6.58 25.49 -35.77
N GLU A 80 -6.78 24.20 -35.52
CA GLU A 80 -7.66 23.76 -34.45
C GLU A 80 -6.99 23.97 -33.09
N VAL A 81 -7.75 24.48 -32.13
CA VAL A 81 -7.32 24.76 -30.77
C VAL A 81 -8.31 24.12 -29.83
N SER A 82 -7.82 23.25 -28.96
CA SER A 82 -8.61 22.67 -27.89
C SER A 82 -8.62 23.59 -26.66
N PHE A 83 -9.74 23.62 -25.96
CA PHE A 83 -9.89 24.29 -24.67
C PHE A 83 -10.65 23.39 -23.70
N LYS A 84 -10.51 23.67 -22.41
CA LYS A 84 -11.15 22.86 -21.37
C LYS A 84 -12.50 23.45 -20.99
N ILE A 85 -13.52 22.60 -20.93
CA ILE A 85 -14.81 22.89 -20.33
C ILE A 85 -14.84 22.21 -18.96
N VAL A 86 -14.96 22.99 -17.89
CA VAL A 86 -15.02 22.54 -16.51
C VAL A 86 -16.46 22.58 -15.99
N GLY A 87 -16.77 21.74 -15.00
CA GLY A 87 -18.11 21.67 -14.43
C GLY A 87 -18.60 23.01 -13.89
N GLN A 88 -19.90 23.27 -14.05
CA GLN A 88 -20.56 24.42 -13.47
C GLN A 88 -20.43 24.34 -11.96
N LYS A 89 -19.80 25.36 -11.39
CA LYS A 89 -19.61 25.46 -9.95
C LYS A 89 -20.93 25.84 -9.30
N ILE A 90 -21.44 24.96 -8.44
CA ILE A 90 -22.55 25.32 -7.55
C ILE A 90 -21.95 26.07 -6.36
N ILE A 91 -22.27 27.36 -6.27
CA ILE A 91 -21.81 28.24 -5.20
C ILE A 91 -22.61 27.91 -3.94
N TRP A 92 -21.91 27.82 -2.81
CA TRP A 92 -22.56 27.62 -1.52
C TRP A 92 -23.54 28.76 -1.21
N SER A 93 -24.71 28.41 -0.72
CA SER A 93 -25.70 29.33 -0.17
C SER A 93 -26.49 28.62 0.92
N ASN A 94 -27.26 29.37 1.70
CA ASN A 94 -28.17 28.78 2.69
C ASN A 94 -29.18 27.84 2.02
N ASP A 95 -29.64 28.14 0.81
CA ASP A 95 -30.56 27.27 0.07
C ASP A 95 -29.90 25.94 -0.32
N VAL A 96 -28.64 25.97 -0.77
CA VAL A 96 -27.84 24.77 -1.03
C VAL A 96 -27.65 23.96 0.26
N ALA A 97 -27.33 24.61 1.38
CA ALA A 97 -27.15 23.93 2.66
C ALA A 97 -28.46 23.29 3.18
N ASN A 98 -29.58 24.00 3.05
CA ASN A 98 -30.91 23.54 3.48
C ASN A 98 -31.49 22.44 2.59
N ALA A 99 -31.09 22.40 1.31
CA ALA A 99 -31.45 21.33 0.38
C ALA A 99 -30.80 19.99 0.75
N PHE A 100 -29.70 19.99 1.52
CA PHE A 100 -29.01 18.78 1.96
C PHE A 100 -29.52 18.31 3.33
N LYS A 101 -30.18 17.16 3.34
CA LYS A 101 -30.80 16.57 4.54
C LYS A 101 -30.30 15.15 4.76
N VAL A 102 -30.22 14.77 6.03
CA VAL A 102 -29.73 13.46 6.47
C VAL A 102 -30.71 12.91 7.49
N TYR A 103 -30.99 11.61 7.43
CA TYR A 103 -32.06 10.98 8.19
C TYR A 103 -31.57 9.75 8.96
N ASP A 104 -32.23 9.51 10.09
CA ASP A 104 -32.08 8.27 10.85
C ASP A 104 -32.93 7.13 10.27
N ALA A 105 -32.84 5.95 10.86
CA ALA A 105 -33.56 4.76 10.40
C ALA A 105 -35.09 4.90 10.46
N ASN A 106 -35.62 5.88 11.22
CA ASN A 106 -37.04 6.16 11.34
C ASN A 106 -37.49 7.27 10.36
N GLY A 107 -36.59 7.77 9.50
CA GLY A 107 -36.87 8.86 8.57
C GLY A 107 -36.90 10.24 9.22
N LYS A 108 -36.41 10.41 10.46
CA LYS A 108 -36.33 11.71 11.13
C LYS A 108 -35.04 12.42 10.73
N GLU A 109 -35.13 13.72 10.45
CA GLU A 109 -33.96 14.55 10.10
C GLU A 109 -32.98 14.62 11.28
N VAL A 110 -31.70 14.38 10.99
CA VAL A 110 -30.60 14.31 11.96
C VAL A 110 -29.80 15.61 11.92
N ASN A 111 -29.53 16.18 13.09
CA ASN A 111 -28.51 17.22 13.23
C ASN A 111 -27.13 16.56 13.26
N VAL A 112 -26.52 16.43 12.07
CA VAL A 112 -25.25 15.74 11.84
C VAL A 112 -24.10 16.34 12.65
N ALA A 113 -24.08 17.66 12.87
CA ALA A 113 -23.02 18.34 13.62
C ALA A 113 -22.93 17.89 15.09
N ASN A 114 -24.02 17.34 15.63
CA ASN A 114 -24.09 16.83 17.00
C ASN A 114 -23.92 15.30 17.07
N GLN A 115 -23.65 14.64 15.94
CA GLN A 115 -23.49 13.18 15.91
C GLN A 115 -22.03 12.80 16.16
N SER A 116 -21.87 11.81 17.03
CA SER A 116 -20.59 11.19 17.36
C SER A 116 -20.75 9.68 17.35
N PHE A 117 -19.86 9.00 16.65
CA PHE A 117 -19.73 7.55 16.67
C PHE A 117 -18.46 7.17 17.43
N ILE A 118 -18.46 6.05 18.14
CA ILE A 118 -17.25 5.49 18.71
C ILE A 118 -16.64 4.57 17.65
N TYR A 119 -15.34 4.70 17.40
CA TYR A 119 -14.62 3.84 16.47
C TYR A 119 -14.82 2.35 16.79
N ASP A 120 -15.27 1.58 15.81
CA ASP A 120 -15.47 0.14 15.90
C ASP A 120 -14.83 -0.64 14.73
N GLY A 121 -14.00 0.04 13.92
CA GLY A 121 -13.36 -0.52 12.73
C GLY A 121 -14.25 -0.59 11.49
N LYS A 122 -15.49 -0.09 11.53
CA LYS A 122 -16.42 -0.10 10.40
C LYS A 122 -16.67 1.30 9.86
N ALA A 123 -17.18 1.35 8.63
CA ALA A 123 -17.67 2.59 8.04
C ALA A 123 -18.98 3.01 8.70
N HIS A 124 -18.99 4.17 9.35
CA HIS A 124 -20.18 4.77 9.91
C HIS A 124 -20.95 5.55 8.86
N THR A 125 -22.25 5.26 8.74
CA THR A 125 -23.16 5.90 7.78
C THR A 125 -24.48 6.24 8.48
N PHE A 126 -25.21 7.17 7.88
CA PHE A 126 -26.58 7.50 8.27
C PHE A 126 -27.54 6.65 7.45
N ALA A 127 -28.78 6.48 7.91
CA ALA A 127 -29.73 5.59 7.25
C ALA A 127 -30.07 6.05 5.82
N SER A 128 -30.19 7.37 5.62
CA SER A 128 -30.31 7.95 4.28
C SER A 128 -29.93 9.43 4.27
N ALA A 129 -29.69 9.96 3.08
CA ALA A 129 -29.48 11.39 2.85
C ALA A 129 -30.09 11.79 1.51
N THR A 130 -30.48 13.06 1.38
CA THR A 130 -31.06 13.60 0.15
C THR A 130 -30.51 15.00 -0.10
N PHE A 131 -30.31 15.33 -1.37
CA PHE A 131 -29.98 16.68 -1.80
C PHE A 131 -31.00 17.17 -2.84
N ASN A 132 -31.96 17.98 -2.39
CA ASN A 132 -33.07 18.47 -3.21
C ASN A 132 -32.83 19.92 -3.64
N TYR A 133 -31.86 20.13 -4.52
CA TYR A 133 -31.50 21.47 -4.99
C TYR A 133 -31.95 21.73 -6.42
N SER A 134 -32.40 22.96 -6.67
CA SER A 134 -32.72 23.47 -7.99
C SER A 134 -32.29 24.93 -8.11
N TYR A 135 -31.90 25.36 -9.30
CA TYR A 135 -31.57 26.75 -9.60
C TYR A 135 -32.31 27.21 -10.86
N THR A 136 -32.44 28.53 -11.02
CA THR A 136 -32.95 29.12 -12.25
C THR A 136 -31.78 29.35 -13.20
N ASP A 137 -31.83 28.72 -14.37
CA ASP A 137 -30.85 28.93 -15.42
C ASP A 137 -30.86 30.40 -15.88
N PRO A 138 -29.71 31.10 -15.85
CA PRO A 138 -29.68 32.54 -16.10
C PRO A 138 -29.94 32.92 -17.57
N ILE A 139 -29.87 31.96 -18.50
CA ILE A 139 -30.03 32.21 -19.94
C ILE A 139 -31.46 31.88 -20.38
N THR A 140 -31.98 30.73 -19.96
CA THR A 140 -33.32 30.26 -20.34
C THR A 140 -34.41 30.63 -19.35
N HIS A 141 -34.05 31.10 -18.16
CA HIS A 141 -34.94 31.37 -17.03
C HIS A 141 -35.79 30.16 -16.58
N LYS A 142 -35.37 28.94 -16.94
CA LYS A 142 -36.03 27.70 -16.53
C LYS A 142 -35.42 27.15 -15.24
N THR A 143 -36.25 26.49 -14.43
CA THR A 143 -35.77 25.74 -13.27
C THR A 143 -35.03 24.49 -13.71
N VAL A 144 -33.80 24.35 -13.25
CA VAL A 144 -32.96 23.16 -13.39
C VAL A 144 -32.90 22.46 -12.04
N LYS A 145 -33.35 21.21 -11.98
CA LYS A 145 -33.24 20.35 -10.80
C LYS A 145 -32.06 19.41 -10.99
N LEU A 146 -31.18 19.33 -9.99
CA LEU A 146 -30.05 18.40 -10.03
C LEU A 146 -30.52 16.99 -9.66
N GLU A 147 -29.98 15.99 -10.38
CA GLU A 147 -30.32 14.58 -10.22
C GLU A 147 -29.15 13.76 -9.65
N GLU A 148 -29.41 13.02 -8.57
CA GLU A 148 -28.41 12.10 -7.98
C GLU A 148 -28.03 10.99 -8.97
N GLY A 149 -26.75 10.61 -8.98
CA GLY A 149 -26.17 9.64 -9.90
C GLY A 149 -25.79 10.22 -11.27
N LYS A 150 -26.39 11.35 -11.67
CA LYS A 150 -26.10 12.04 -12.94
C LYS A 150 -25.32 13.33 -12.72
N ASP A 151 -25.89 14.26 -11.95
CA ASP A 151 -25.35 15.61 -11.74
C ASP A 151 -24.57 15.72 -10.43
N PHE A 152 -24.85 14.84 -9.47
CA PHE A 152 -24.11 14.75 -8.21
C PHE A 152 -24.19 13.33 -7.63
N GLU A 153 -23.40 13.08 -6.60
CA GLU A 153 -23.49 11.89 -5.74
C GLU A 153 -23.28 12.29 -4.28
N ILE A 154 -23.87 11.54 -3.35
CA ILE A 154 -23.61 11.71 -1.92
C ILE A 154 -22.55 10.72 -1.48
N LYS A 155 -21.46 11.23 -0.90
CA LYS A 155 -20.29 10.45 -0.50
C LYS A 155 -19.94 10.66 0.97
N TYR A 156 -19.32 9.65 1.55
CA TYR A 156 -18.72 9.72 2.88
C TYR A 156 -17.20 9.88 2.77
N PHE A 157 -16.65 10.68 3.68
CA PHE A 157 -15.21 10.91 3.77
C PHE A 157 -14.75 10.71 5.21
N HIS A 158 -13.64 9.97 5.37
CA HIS A 158 -13.06 9.62 6.66
C HIS A 158 -14.03 8.92 7.62
N ASN A 159 -15.06 8.25 7.12
CA ASN A 159 -16.14 7.71 7.95
C ASN A 159 -15.82 6.38 8.65
N VAL A 160 -14.57 5.91 8.58
CA VAL A 160 -14.10 4.76 9.36
C VAL A 160 -13.38 5.24 10.62
N THR A 161 -12.35 6.08 10.48
CA THR A 161 -11.49 6.50 11.60
C THR A 161 -11.60 7.97 11.99
N GLY A 162 -12.23 8.80 11.15
CA GLY A 162 -12.06 10.25 11.18
C GLY A 162 -10.73 10.70 10.58
N ASN A 163 -10.61 12.01 10.34
CA ASN A 163 -9.35 12.66 9.97
C ASN A 163 -8.47 12.90 11.22
N ALA A 164 -7.38 13.67 11.09
CA ALA A 164 -6.49 13.99 12.22
C ALA A 164 -7.16 14.73 13.39
N ASN A 165 -8.29 15.38 13.15
CA ASN A 165 -9.13 16.04 14.16
C ASN A 165 -10.34 15.19 14.56
N HIS A 166 -10.37 13.91 14.17
CA HIS A 166 -11.48 12.97 14.39
C HIS A 166 -12.77 13.34 13.65
N GLU A 167 -12.67 14.20 12.63
CA GLU A 167 -13.81 14.66 11.85
C GLU A 167 -14.06 13.72 10.67
N ALA A 168 -15.33 13.42 10.44
CA ALA A 168 -15.82 12.67 9.30
C ALA A 168 -16.96 13.45 8.63
N TYR A 169 -17.22 13.13 7.37
CA TYR A 169 -18.08 13.97 6.54
C TYR A 169 -19.01 13.13 5.69
N ILE A 170 -20.21 13.66 5.50
CA ILE A 170 -21.11 13.29 4.41
C ILE A 170 -21.23 14.51 3.51
N ALA A 171 -20.97 14.35 2.22
CA ALA A 171 -20.85 15.46 1.29
C ALA A 171 -21.53 15.18 -0.04
N VAL A 172 -22.04 16.24 -0.65
CA VAL A 172 -22.60 16.24 -2.00
C VAL A 172 -21.47 16.60 -2.95
N VAL A 173 -21.11 15.67 -3.83
CA VAL A 173 -20.05 15.82 -4.82
C VAL A 173 -20.66 16.01 -6.20
N GLY A 174 -20.28 17.07 -6.90
CA GLY A 174 -20.73 17.30 -8.27
C GLY A 174 -20.19 16.24 -9.23
N LYS A 175 -21.02 15.83 -10.18
CA LYS A 175 -20.72 14.83 -11.21
C LYS A 175 -21.07 15.35 -12.60
N GLY A 176 -20.45 14.78 -13.62
CA GLY A 176 -20.69 15.14 -15.01
C GLY A 176 -20.41 16.62 -15.25
N ASN A 177 -21.48 17.39 -15.47
CA ASN A 177 -21.38 18.81 -15.81
C ASN A 177 -21.32 19.76 -14.61
N TYR A 178 -21.34 19.25 -13.40
CA TYR A 178 -21.41 20.06 -12.18
C TYR A 178 -20.24 19.76 -11.25
N ALA A 179 -19.85 20.77 -10.48
CA ALA A 179 -18.75 20.68 -9.52
C ALA A 179 -19.03 21.53 -8.28
N GLY A 180 -18.40 21.17 -7.15
CA GLY A 180 -18.34 22.04 -5.98
C GLY A 180 -17.46 23.27 -6.22
N ASN A 181 -17.78 24.38 -5.56
CA ASN A 181 -16.95 25.57 -5.63
C ASN A 181 -15.61 25.37 -4.89
N ASN A 182 -14.51 25.82 -5.51
CA ASN A 182 -13.12 25.64 -5.04
C ASN A 182 -12.59 26.89 -4.30
N ASP A 183 -13.44 27.57 -3.54
CA ASP A 183 -12.96 28.69 -2.71
C ASP A 183 -12.33 28.12 -1.44
N THR A 184 -11.37 28.86 -0.89
CA THR A 184 -10.62 28.60 0.35
C THR A 184 -11.47 28.31 1.60
N THR A 185 -12.78 28.57 1.51
CA THR A 185 -13.79 28.35 2.55
C THR A 185 -14.47 26.99 2.48
N ASN A 186 -14.33 26.25 1.37
CA ASN A 186 -14.98 24.95 1.17
C ASN A 186 -14.01 23.78 1.39
N GLN A 187 -14.52 22.71 2.00
CA GLN A 187 -13.73 21.53 2.30
C GLN A 187 -13.41 20.78 0.99
N VAL A 188 -12.12 20.70 0.67
CA VAL A 188 -11.58 19.80 -0.34
C VAL A 188 -11.37 18.45 0.32
N PHE A 189 -11.96 17.41 -0.26
CA PHE A 189 -11.79 16.04 0.18
C PHE A 189 -10.82 15.32 -0.74
N GLU A 190 -10.14 14.30 -0.21
CA GLU A 190 -9.38 13.35 -1.02
C GLU A 190 -10.20 12.06 -1.08
N ASP A 191 -10.49 11.59 -2.28
CA ASP A 191 -11.19 10.32 -2.46
C ASP A 191 -10.24 9.12 -2.30
N GLU A 192 -10.79 7.91 -2.40
CA GLU A 192 -10.05 6.65 -2.23
C GLU A 192 -8.87 6.48 -3.21
N ASN A 193 -8.82 7.25 -4.31
CA ASN A 193 -7.76 7.21 -5.32
C ASN A 193 -6.73 8.35 -5.15
N GLY A 194 -6.83 9.14 -4.09
CA GLY A 194 -5.97 10.31 -3.89
C GLY A 194 -6.40 11.54 -4.70
N GLN A 195 -7.57 11.50 -5.34
CA GLN A 195 -8.05 12.61 -6.15
C GLN A 195 -8.74 13.64 -5.25
N LYS A 196 -8.35 14.92 -5.42
CA LYS A 196 -8.99 16.03 -4.73
C LYS A 196 -10.37 16.32 -5.33
N VAL A 197 -11.39 16.33 -4.49
CA VAL A 197 -12.80 16.52 -4.83
C VAL A 197 -13.37 17.67 -4.01
N ASN A 198 -13.97 18.64 -4.71
CA ASN A 198 -14.67 19.75 -4.06
C ASN A 198 -16.14 19.40 -3.90
N ALA A 199 -16.62 19.44 -2.67
CA ALA A 199 -18.04 19.27 -2.40
C ALA A 199 -18.83 20.54 -2.76
N ILE A 200 -20.07 20.34 -3.23
CA ILE A 200 -21.08 21.39 -3.37
C ILE A 200 -21.52 21.87 -1.98
N THR A 201 -21.75 20.91 -1.07
CA THR A 201 -22.05 21.13 0.34
C THR A 201 -21.71 19.88 1.14
N TYR A 202 -21.51 20.03 2.44
CA TYR A 202 -21.18 18.92 3.33
C TYR A 202 -21.76 19.12 4.73
N LYS A 203 -21.88 18.02 5.47
CA LYS A 203 -22.14 18.03 6.91
C LYS A 203 -21.05 17.23 7.61
N LYS A 204 -20.61 17.75 8.75
CA LYS A 204 -19.52 17.19 9.55
C LYS A 204 -20.09 16.46 10.77
N PHE A 205 -19.52 15.30 11.09
CA PHE A 205 -19.74 14.55 12.33
C PHE A 205 -18.39 14.08 12.89
N THR A 206 -18.39 13.46 14.07
CA THR A 206 -17.15 13.02 14.74
C THR A 206 -17.10 11.50 14.89
N ILE A 207 -15.92 10.92 14.71
CA ILE A 207 -15.63 9.54 15.09
C ILE A 207 -14.64 9.57 16.24
N THR A 208 -15.12 9.32 17.44
CA THR A 208 -14.30 9.31 18.65
C THR A 208 -13.39 8.09 18.63
N PRO A 209 -12.06 8.27 18.65
CA PRO A 209 -11.13 7.17 18.67
C PRO A 209 -11.21 6.43 20.00
N VAL A 210 -10.78 5.18 19.97
CA VAL A 210 -10.68 4.34 21.15
C VAL A 210 -9.32 4.54 21.82
N GLN A 211 -9.32 4.93 23.09
CA GLN A 211 -8.07 5.07 23.84
C GLN A 211 -7.59 3.70 24.36
N LEU A 212 -6.37 3.31 23.98
CA LEU A 212 -5.68 2.15 24.55
C LEU A 212 -5.13 2.49 25.94
N SER A 213 -5.20 1.52 26.84
CA SER A 213 -4.67 1.59 28.20
C SER A 213 -3.81 0.38 28.53
N ASP A 214 -3.06 0.45 29.63
CA ASP A 214 -2.22 -0.65 30.11
C ASP A 214 -2.99 -1.95 30.32
N GLN A 215 -4.29 -1.87 30.65
CA GLN A 215 -5.16 -3.05 30.81
C GLN A 215 -5.47 -3.78 29.50
N ASN A 216 -5.25 -3.13 28.36
CA ASN A 216 -5.49 -3.72 27.04
C ASN A 216 -4.28 -4.50 26.52
N VAL A 217 -3.12 -4.40 27.18
CA VAL A 217 -1.84 -4.85 26.63
C VAL A 217 -1.19 -5.87 27.53
N THR A 218 -0.79 -6.99 26.94
CA THR A 218 0.12 -7.96 27.58
C THR A 218 1.42 -8.02 26.79
N VAL A 219 2.54 -7.82 27.48
CA VAL A 219 3.89 -7.93 26.92
C VAL A 219 4.60 -9.12 27.56
N SER A 220 5.15 -9.97 26.71
CA SER A 220 6.00 -11.10 27.09
C SER A 220 7.34 -11.03 26.36
N ASN A 221 8.31 -11.79 26.86
CA ASN A 221 9.64 -11.82 26.29
C ASN A 221 9.61 -12.30 24.84
N GLY A 222 10.56 -11.82 24.04
CA GLY A 222 10.83 -12.40 22.73
C GLY A 222 11.72 -13.64 22.90
N THR A 223 11.85 -14.44 21.85
CA THR A 223 12.71 -15.63 21.85
C THR A 223 13.90 -15.42 20.93
N TYR A 224 15.09 -15.87 21.34
CA TYR A 224 16.30 -15.77 20.54
C TYR A 224 16.15 -16.34 19.12
N ALA A 225 16.64 -15.59 18.13
CA ALA A 225 16.43 -15.85 16.71
C ALA A 225 17.75 -15.85 15.90
N GLU A 226 18.81 -16.49 16.42
CA GLU A 226 20.09 -16.66 15.72
C GLU A 226 20.70 -15.36 15.17
N GLY A 227 20.81 -14.35 16.04
CA GLY A 227 21.42 -13.06 15.70
C GLY A 227 20.49 -12.12 14.92
N MET A 228 19.27 -12.53 14.60
CA MET A 228 18.24 -11.61 14.10
C MET A 228 17.69 -10.73 15.23
N ALA A 229 17.25 -9.52 14.87
CA ALA A 229 16.59 -8.63 15.81
C ALA A 229 15.29 -9.26 16.32
N VAL A 230 15.16 -9.32 17.65
CA VAL A 230 14.02 -9.89 18.37
C VAL A 230 13.14 -8.75 18.88
N LYS A 231 11.84 -8.93 18.75
CA LYS A 231 10.81 -8.07 19.36
C LYS A 231 10.15 -8.79 20.54
N PRO A 232 9.56 -8.06 21.50
CA PRO A 232 8.69 -8.68 22.50
C PRO A 232 7.46 -9.28 21.83
N VAL A 233 6.86 -10.28 22.47
CA VAL A 233 5.56 -10.80 22.08
C VAL A 233 4.49 -9.95 22.75
N VAL A 234 3.77 -9.16 21.95
CA VAL A 234 2.75 -8.23 22.41
C VAL A 234 1.37 -8.72 21.97
N LYS A 235 0.43 -8.78 22.91
CA LYS A 235 -0.99 -9.02 22.64
C LYS A 235 -1.78 -7.79 23.08
N VAL A 236 -2.59 -7.26 22.18
CA VAL A 236 -3.45 -6.11 22.46
C VAL A 236 -4.90 -6.52 22.23
N SER A 237 -5.74 -6.36 23.24
CA SER A 237 -7.16 -6.68 23.17
C SER A 237 -8.02 -5.56 23.72
N TYR A 238 -9.09 -5.23 23.00
CA TYR A 238 -10.03 -4.18 23.38
C TYR A 238 -11.48 -4.66 23.37
N GLY A 239 -12.29 -4.10 24.29
CA GLY A 239 -13.73 -4.35 24.39
C GLY A 239 -14.12 -5.66 25.07
N ARG A 240 -15.45 -5.85 25.23
CA ARG A 240 -16.04 -7.05 25.88
C ARG A 240 -15.83 -8.33 25.05
N ASP A 241 -15.71 -8.20 23.74
CA ASP A 241 -15.56 -9.33 22.82
C ASP A 241 -14.09 -9.72 22.57
N ALA A 242 -13.15 -9.13 23.34
CA ALA A 242 -11.70 -9.39 23.25
C ALA A 242 -11.15 -9.28 21.81
N LEU A 243 -11.54 -8.21 21.09
CA LEU A 243 -11.03 -7.96 19.74
C LEU A 243 -9.51 -7.88 19.79
N THR A 244 -8.84 -8.78 19.08
CA THR A 244 -7.38 -8.79 18.98
C THR A 244 -6.94 -7.78 17.93
N LEU A 245 -6.09 -6.84 18.33
CA LEU A 245 -5.57 -5.79 17.46
C LEU A 245 -4.27 -6.24 16.79
N GLU A 246 -3.96 -5.64 15.64
CA GLU A 246 -2.82 -6.00 14.79
C GLU A 246 -1.74 -4.90 14.77
N GLU A 247 -0.47 -5.27 15.00
CA GLU A 247 0.68 -4.35 14.90
C GLU A 247 0.84 -3.84 13.47
N GLY A 248 1.02 -2.53 13.30
CA GLY A 248 1.15 -1.84 12.02
C GLY A 248 -0.18 -1.38 11.42
N LYS A 249 -1.31 -1.94 11.88
CA LYS A 249 -2.66 -1.55 11.48
C LYS A 249 -3.40 -0.78 12.58
N ASP A 250 -3.42 -1.32 13.79
CA ASP A 250 -4.20 -0.78 14.90
C ASP A 250 -3.33 -0.13 15.97
N TYR A 251 -2.10 -0.63 16.13
CA TYR A 251 -1.10 -0.05 17.02
C TYR A 251 0.31 -0.18 16.44
N LYS A 252 1.27 0.52 17.01
CA LYS A 252 2.70 0.31 16.75
C LYS A 252 3.47 0.18 18.06
N LEU A 253 4.61 -0.50 18.01
CA LEU A 253 5.50 -0.60 19.16
C LEU A 253 6.48 0.58 19.19
N VAL A 254 6.65 1.20 20.36
CA VAL A 254 7.55 2.32 20.61
C VAL A 254 8.68 1.86 21.52
N GLY A 255 9.91 2.29 21.22
CA GLY A 255 11.09 1.95 22.02
C GLY A 255 11.76 0.61 21.68
N VAL A 256 11.34 -0.07 20.61
CA VAL A 256 11.93 -1.36 20.20
C VAL A 256 13.26 -1.12 19.49
N GLY A 257 14.34 -1.66 20.06
CA GLY A 257 15.68 -1.66 19.47
C GLY A 257 15.99 -2.93 18.66
N ALA A 258 17.14 -2.93 17.97
CA ALA A 258 17.66 -4.10 17.24
C ALA A 258 18.41 -5.05 18.19
N TYR A 259 17.71 -5.65 19.15
CA TYR A 259 18.30 -6.53 20.15
C TYR A 259 18.37 -7.97 19.63
N THR A 260 19.51 -8.62 19.80
CA THR A 260 19.75 -9.96 19.22
C THR A 260 20.11 -11.02 20.27
N GLU A 261 20.42 -10.60 21.49
CA GLU A 261 21.06 -11.44 22.51
C GLU A 261 20.09 -11.81 23.65
N PRO A 262 20.10 -13.08 24.11
CA PRO A 262 19.34 -13.48 25.29
C PRO A 262 19.73 -12.68 26.53
N THR A 263 18.76 -12.49 27.43
CA THR A 263 18.91 -11.69 28.64
C THR A 263 18.59 -12.50 29.88
N THR A 264 19.33 -12.27 30.96
CA THR A 264 19.04 -12.85 32.28
C THR A 264 17.99 -12.07 33.05
N THR A 265 17.75 -10.81 32.69
CA THR A 265 16.73 -9.94 33.29
C THR A 265 15.98 -9.16 32.22
N LYS A 266 14.74 -8.74 32.54
CA LYS A 266 13.91 -7.89 31.67
C LYS A 266 14.43 -6.44 31.68
N LYS A 267 15.45 -6.16 30.87
CA LYS A 267 16.16 -4.86 30.84
C LYS A 267 15.76 -3.95 29.68
N TYR A 268 14.96 -4.45 28.74
CA TYR A 268 14.46 -3.67 27.61
C TYR A 268 13.06 -3.15 27.92
N THR A 269 12.67 -2.03 27.32
CA THR A 269 11.34 -1.45 27.48
C THR A 269 10.60 -1.44 26.15
N VAL A 270 9.27 -1.46 26.21
CA VAL A 270 8.41 -1.23 25.06
C VAL A 270 7.11 -0.57 25.51
N SER A 271 6.59 0.33 24.71
CA SER A 271 5.23 0.86 24.82
C SER A 271 4.42 0.53 23.59
N VAL A 272 3.11 0.47 23.73
CA VAL A 272 2.14 0.32 22.64
C VAL A 272 1.50 1.69 22.40
N GLU A 273 1.60 2.19 21.17
CA GLU A 273 0.93 3.42 20.74
C GLU A 273 -0.19 3.07 19.77
N GLY A 274 -1.42 3.47 20.11
CA GLY A 274 -2.57 3.33 19.22
C GLY A 274 -2.39 4.18 17.96
N ILE A 275 -2.80 3.64 16.82
CA ILE A 275 -2.81 4.36 15.54
C ILE A 275 -4.18 4.22 14.88
N ASN A 276 -4.44 5.08 13.89
CA ASN A 276 -5.72 5.13 13.18
C ASN A 276 -6.87 5.38 14.17
N GLY A 277 -7.91 4.53 14.18
CA GLY A 277 -9.04 4.68 15.10
C GLY A 277 -8.71 4.42 16.58
N TYR A 278 -7.47 4.06 16.90
CA TYR A 278 -6.96 3.94 18.27
C TYR A 278 -6.01 5.08 18.63
N THR A 279 -6.05 5.51 19.89
CA THR A 279 -5.17 6.58 20.42
C THR A 279 -4.56 6.20 21.75
N GLY A 280 -3.64 7.04 22.23
CA GLY A 280 -2.94 6.86 23.49
C GLY A 280 -1.68 6.01 23.36
N THR A 281 -0.80 6.17 24.34
CA THR A 281 0.43 5.38 24.48
C THR A 281 0.43 4.76 25.86
N THR A 282 0.62 3.44 25.93
CA THR A 282 0.71 2.73 27.20
C THR A 282 2.01 3.03 27.93
N SER A 283 2.00 2.78 29.24
CA SER A 283 3.20 2.77 30.06
C SER A 283 4.25 1.82 29.47
N SER A 284 5.52 2.16 29.64
CA SER A 284 6.64 1.29 29.25
C SER A 284 6.64 0.01 30.07
N VAL A 285 6.63 -1.14 29.40
CA VAL A 285 6.72 -2.46 30.04
C VAL A 285 8.10 -3.05 29.82
N ASN A 286 8.68 -3.59 30.90
CA ASN A 286 9.97 -4.27 30.83
C ASN A 286 9.81 -5.65 30.19
N TRP A 287 10.71 -5.98 29.26
CA TRP A 287 10.80 -7.27 28.58
C TRP A 287 12.27 -7.69 28.38
N GLY A 288 12.47 -8.94 28.01
CA GLY A 288 13.78 -9.53 27.73
C GLY A 288 13.71 -10.50 26.54
N ILE A 289 14.84 -11.11 26.24
CA ILE A 289 14.96 -12.15 25.23
C ILE A 289 15.26 -13.47 25.93
N ASP A 290 14.34 -14.43 25.80
CA ASP A 290 14.52 -15.78 26.32
C ASP A 290 15.45 -16.58 25.40
N LYS A 291 16.16 -17.55 25.99
CA LYS A 291 16.89 -18.56 25.23
C LYS A 291 15.91 -19.35 24.36
N LYS A 292 16.35 -19.79 23.19
CA LYS A 292 15.54 -20.62 22.30
C LYS A 292 15.54 -22.06 22.82
N ASP A 293 14.36 -22.66 22.96
CA ASP A 293 14.27 -24.10 23.21
C ASP A 293 14.56 -24.87 21.90
N LEU A 294 15.46 -25.85 21.96
CA LEU A 294 15.74 -26.72 20.82
C LEU A 294 14.55 -27.62 20.44
N ALA A 295 13.59 -27.85 21.34
CA ALA A 295 12.32 -28.49 21.04
C ALA A 295 11.55 -27.73 19.94
N ASP A 296 11.64 -26.41 19.95
CA ASP A 296 10.99 -25.48 19.00
C ASP A 296 11.84 -25.21 17.74
N CYS A 297 12.95 -25.93 17.55
CA CYS A 297 13.76 -25.89 16.35
C CYS A 297 13.41 -27.06 15.43
N ASP A 298 13.59 -26.86 14.11
CA ASP A 298 13.49 -27.95 13.16
C ASP A 298 14.82 -28.68 13.10
N ILE A 299 14.79 -29.99 13.38
CA ILE A 299 15.99 -30.83 13.45
C ILE A 299 15.83 -31.99 12.49
N THR A 300 16.84 -32.19 11.66
CA THR A 300 16.94 -33.35 10.77
C THR A 300 18.24 -34.07 11.07
N ALA A 301 18.20 -35.40 11.07
CA ALA A 301 19.35 -36.26 11.28
C ALA A 301 19.37 -37.38 10.24
N ALA A 302 20.52 -37.61 9.62
CA ALA A 302 20.70 -38.66 8.62
C ALA A 302 22.06 -39.33 8.77
N LYS A 303 22.14 -40.61 8.42
CA LYS A 303 23.40 -41.35 8.36
C LYS A 303 23.86 -41.47 6.92
N ASN A 304 25.11 -41.11 6.65
CA ASN A 304 25.69 -41.31 5.31
C ASN A 304 26.04 -42.78 5.08
N SER A 305 26.36 -43.13 3.83
CA SER A 305 26.74 -44.50 3.43
C SER A 305 27.98 -45.04 4.15
N LYS A 306 28.75 -44.18 4.83
CA LYS A 306 29.93 -44.52 5.64
C LYS A 306 29.62 -44.63 7.14
N GLY A 307 28.35 -44.52 7.53
CA GLY A 307 27.92 -44.60 8.93
C GLY A 307 28.05 -43.30 9.73
N SER A 308 28.48 -42.19 9.12
CA SER A 308 28.61 -40.89 9.81
C SER A 308 27.26 -40.20 9.92
N VAL A 309 26.92 -39.73 11.12
CA VAL A 309 25.70 -38.97 11.39
C VAL A 309 25.91 -37.50 10.99
N SER A 310 24.97 -36.97 10.23
CA SER A 310 24.83 -35.56 9.88
C SER A 310 23.56 -35.02 10.52
N VAL A 311 23.67 -33.89 11.22
CA VAL A 311 22.54 -33.21 11.87
C VAL A 311 22.47 -31.77 11.38
N VAL A 312 21.26 -31.33 11.05
CA VAL A 312 20.97 -29.93 10.73
C VAL A 312 19.89 -29.44 11.67
N VAL A 313 20.21 -28.37 12.40
CA VAL A 313 19.30 -27.67 13.32
C VAL A 313 18.97 -26.29 12.74
N MET A 314 17.69 -25.98 12.66
CA MET A 314 17.18 -24.71 12.12
C MET A 314 16.34 -23.99 13.18
N ASN A 315 16.70 -22.76 13.50
CA ASN A 315 15.88 -21.83 14.28
C ASN A 315 15.07 -20.96 13.31
N GLY A 316 13.87 -21.42 12.96
CA GLY A 316 13.13 -20.89 11.82
C GLY A 316 13.94 -21.08 10.53
N ASN A 317 14.24 -19.99 9.83
CA ASN A 317 14.97 -20.03 8.56
C ASN A 317 16.50 -19.87 8.71
N VAL A 318 17.02 -19.87 9.93
CA VAL A 318 18.46 -19.68 10.19
C VAL A 318 19.05 -20.97 10.73
N LYS A 319 20.17 -21.40 10.15
CA LYS A 319 20.90 -22.61 10.55
C LYS A 319 21.63 -22.32 11.84
N VAL A 320 21.42 -23.17 12.84
CA VAL A 320 22.13 -23.08 14.10
C VAL A 320 23.55 -23.61 13.90
N PRO A 321 24.59 -22.84 14.26
CA PRO A 321 25.98 -23.29 14.17
C PRO A 321 26.23 -24.54 15.02
N THR A 322 27.02 -25.47 14.49
CA THR A 322 27.28 -26.79 15.11
C THR A 322 27.92 -26.69 16.49
N GLU A 323 28.68 -25.64 16.76
CA GLU A 323 29.32 -25.38 18.05
C GLU A 323 28.33 -25.00 19.16
N LYS A 324 27.07 -24.67 18.83
CA LYS A 324 26.04 -24.29 19.80
C LYS A 324 25.25 -25.48 20.36
N TYR A 325 25.43 -26.68 19.81
CA TYR A 325 24.73 -27.88 20.24
C TYR A 325 25.64 -29.12 20.24
N VAL A 326 25.18 -30.16 20.92
CA VAL A 326 25.81 -31.48 21.00
C VAL A 326 24.83 -32.50 20.45
N VAL A 327 25.36 -33.44 19.67
CA VAL A 327 24.62 -34.53 19.05
C VAL A 327 24.97 -35.82 19.78
N THR A 328 23.96 -36.56 20.22
CA THR A 328 24.13 -37.90 20.81
C THR A 328 23.31 -38.90 20.01
N GLU A 329 23.98 -39.87 19.39
CA GLU A 329 23.32 -41.01 18.76
C GLU A 329 22.90 -42.01 19.85
N ASN A 330 21.64 -42.41 19.82
CA ASN A 330 21.06 -43.35 20.76
C ASN A 330 21.03 -44.77 20.16
N ALA A 331 21.05 -45.79 21.02
CA ALA A 331 21.04 -47.19 20.57
C ALA A 331 19.74 -47.62 19.85
N ASP A 332 18.67 -46.83 19.98
CA ASP A 332 17.34 -47.09 19.41
C ASP A 332 17.14 -46.51 18.00
N GLY A 333 18.22 -46.02 17.37
CA GLY A 333 18.15 -45.42 16.03
C GLY A 333 17.63 -43.99 16.02
N THR A 334 17.65 -43.29 17.16
CA THR A 334 17.36 -41.86 17.25
C THR A 334 18.62 -41.04 17.53
N VAL A 335 18.50 -39.73 17.35
CA VAL A 335 19.52 -38.74 17.70
C VAL A 335 18.91 -37.70 18.63
N THR A 336 19.55 -37.47 19.77
CA THR A 336 19.21 -36.39 20.70
C THR A 336 20.14 -35.20 20.46
N VAL A 337 19.55 -34.02 20.28
CA VAL A 337 20.27 -32.75 20.20
C VAL A 337 20.04 -31.97 21.47
N THR A 338 21.12 -31.63 22.16
CA THR A 338 21.13 -30.79 23.37
C THR A 338 21.97 -29.54 23.15
N PRO A 339 21.75 -28.44 23.88
CA PRO A 339 22.62 -27.27 23.83
C PRO A 339 24.05 -27.64 24.23
N ALA A 340 25.03 -26.90 23.69
CA ALA A 340 26.40 -26.97 24.20
C ALA A 340 26.44 -26.58 25.69
N LYS A 341 27.45 -27.10 26.41
CA LYS A 341 27.63 -26.79 27.82
C LYS A 341 27.69 -25.27 28.03
N ASP A 342 27.00 -24.78 29.05
CA ASP A 342 26.92 -23.35 29.39
C ASP A 342 26.34 -22.46 28.26
N SER A 343 25.51 -23.04 27.37
CA SER A 343 24.93 -22.31 26.24
C SER A 343 24.23 -21.03 26.68
N LYS A 344 24.69 -19.91 26.12
CA LYS A 344 24.06 -18.60 26.28
C LYS A 344 22.72 -18.52 25.53
N TYR A 345 22.56 -19.29 24.46
CA TYR A 345 21.53 -19.09 23.44
C TYR A 345 20.38 -20.09 23.46
N TYR A 346 20.67 -21.32 23.90
CA TYR A 346 19.75 -22.45 23.79
C TYR A 346 19.51 -23.15 25.12
N ILE A 347 18.32 -23.72 25.25
CA ILE A 347 17.89 -24.60 26.34
C ILE A 347 17.15 -25.82 25.78
N GLY A 348 16.73 -26.72 26.67
CA GLY A 348 15.92 -27.87 26.32
C GLY A 348 16.69 -28.93 25.55
N SER A 349 15.97 -29.75 24.78
CA SER A 349 16.54 -30.79 23.92
C SER A 349 15.48 -31.29 22.95
N LYS A 350 15.89 -31.95 21.88
CA LYS A 350 14.95 -32.62 20.97
C LYS A 350 15.56 -33.91 20.44
N THR A 351 14.77 -34.98 20.47
CA THR A 351 15.14 -36.27 19.91
C THR A 351 14.39 -36.49 18.60
N VAL A 352 15.11 -36.89 17.56
CA VAL A 352 14.55 -37.16 16.22
C VAL A 352 15.03 -38.52 15.72
N THR A 353 14.24 -39.16 14.88
CA THR A 353 14.61 -40.43 14.25
C THR A 353 15.75 -40.24 13.26
N LEU A 354 16.73 -41.14 13.27
CA LEU A 354 17.84 -41.13 12.32
C LEU A 354 17.40 -41.72 10.98
N ALA A 355 17.46 -40.93 9.90
CA ALA A 355 17.16 -41.44 8.56
C ALA A 355 18.27 -42.39 8.05
N GLY A 356 17.87 -43.50 7.44
CA GLY A 356 18.77 -44.50 6.82
C GLY A 356 19.48 -44.00 5.56
N SER A 357 20.49 -44.75 5.11
CA SER A 357 21.44 -44.35 4.06
C SER A 357 20.84 -44.13 2.66
N GLU A 358 19.65 -44.66 2.37
CA GLU A 358 18.98 -44.51 1.07
C GLU A 358 18.53 -43.06 0.78
N ALA A 359 18.42 -42.21 1.82
CA ALA A 359 18.05 -40.80 1.67
C ALA A 359 19.17 -39.88 1.11
N ASN A 360 20.40 -40.39 0.91
CA ASN A 360 21.62 -39.58 0.74
C ASN A 360 22.16 -39.45 -0.70
N GLU A 361 21.40 -39.85 -1.72
CA GLU A 361 21.81 -39.62 -3.13
C GLU A 361 21.70 -38.16 -3.57
N LYS A 362 20.92 -37.33 -2.87
CA LYS A 362 20.75 -35.89 -3.16
C LYS A 362 21.43 -35.03 -2.09
N PRO A 363 21.90 -33.82 -2.41
CA PRO A 363 22.29 -32.85 -1.39
C PRO A 363 21.10 -32.56 -0.46
N GLY A 364 21.41 -32.07 0.75
CA GLY A 364 20.40 -31.53 1.65
C GLY A 364 19.59 -30.40 1.01
N THR A 365 18.46 -30.05 1.61
CA THR A 365 17.64 -28.92 1.12
C THR A 365 18.23 -27.62 1.67
N PRO A 366 18.59 -26.63 0.83
CA PRO A 366 19.09 -25.34 1.31
C PRO A 366 17.97 -24.52 1.96
N MET A 367 18.34 -23.59 2.84
CA MET A 367 17.41 -22.64 3.46
C MET A 367 17.84 -21.21 3.19
N ILE A 368 16.93 -20.38 2.69
CA ILE A 368 17.14 -18.94 2.52
C ILE A 368 16.86 -18.26 3.85
N SER A 369 17.87 -17.60 4.42
CA SER A 369 17.74 -16.83 5.65
C SER A 369 17.12 -15.45 5.36
N ASN A 370 17.61 -14.77 4.31
CA ASN A 370 17.20 -13.42 3.99
C ASN A 370 17.30 -13.09 2.49
N VAL A 371 16.58 -12.06 2.07
CA VAL A 371 16.80 -11.37 0.79
C VAL A 371 16.99 -9.88 1.08
N LYS A 372 18.23 -9.40 0.91
CA LYS A 372 18.58 -8.00 1.14
C LYS A 372 18.36 -7.20 -0.14
N VAL A 373 17.48 -6.20 -0.07
CA VAL A 373 17.22 -5.29 -1.20
C VAL A 373 17.93 -3.96 -0.97
N VAL A 374 18.74 -3.53 -1.94
CA VAL A 374 19.41 -2.22 -1.93
C VAL A 374 19.31 -1.61 -3.34
N GLY A 375 18.50 -0.56 -3.48
CA GLY A 375 18.14 -0.02 -4.79
C GLY A 375 17.50 -1.09 -5.68
N ASN A 376 17.97 -1.21 -6.92
CA ASN A 376 17.49 -2.22 -7.88
C ASN A 376 18.23 -3.57 -7.79
N LYS A 377 18.77 -3.93 -6.62
CA LYS A 377 19.50 -5.18 -6.39
C LYS A 377 18.84 -5.99 -5.28
N ALA A 378 18.59 -7.26 -5.55
CA ALA A 378 18.10 -8.23 -4.56
C ALA A 378 19.17 -9.30 -4.32
N THR A 379 19.73 -9.33 -3.12
CA THR A 379 20.74 -10.31 -2.71
C THR A 379 20.09 -11.40 -1.87
N VAL A 380 19.98 -12.61 -2.42
CA VAL A 380 19.48 -13.81 -1.72
C VAL A 380 20.63 -14.41 -0.92
N ILE A 381 20.38 -14.73 0.34
CA ILE A 381 21.38 -15.21 1.30
C ILE A 381 20.85 -16.50 1.94
N LEU A 382 21.62 -17.58 1.85
CA LEU A 382 21.33 -18.83 2.54
C LEU A 382 21.69 -18.73 4.01
N SER A 383 21.11 -19.62 4.81
CA SER A 383 21.40 -19.74 6.22
C SER A 383 22.79 -20.32 6.53
N GLY A 384 23.44 -20.91 5.52
CA GLY A 384 24.76 -21.52 5.60
C GLY A 384 24.94 -22.57 4.51
N ASP A 385 26.05 -23.30 4.58
CA ASP A 385 26.30 -24.40 3.65
C ASP A 385 25.31 -25.54 3.84
N THR A 386 24.91 -26.12 2.72
CA THR A 386 24.00 -27.26 2.65
C THR A 386 24.80 -28.55 2.55
N ASP A 387 24.45 -29.53 3.39
CA ASP A 387 25.21 -30.77 3.47
C ASP A 387 25.20 -31.52 2.12
N GLY A 388 26.38 -32.02 1.73
CA GLY A 388 26.60 -32.69 0.44
C GLY A 388 26.45 -31.81 -0.81
N ALA A 389 26.33 -30.48 -0.69
CA ALA A 389 26.21 -29.58 -1.83
C ALA A 389 27.60 -29.22 -2.42
N ALA A 390 27.70 -29.26 -3.75
CA ALA A 390 28.83 -28.70 -4.51
C ALA A 390 28.54 -27.27 -5.01
N GLY A 391 27.27 -26.87 -5.04
CA GLY A 391 26.84 -25.52 -5.37
C GLY A 391 25.32 -25.38 -5.36
N TYR A 392 24.85 -24.23 -5.83
CA TYR A 392 23.48 -23.76 -5.71
C TYR A 392 22.99 -23.14 -7.03
N ASP A 393 21.70 -23.28 -7.29
CA ASP A 393 20.99 -22.56 -8.34
C ASP A 393 19.88 -21.73 -7.66
N TYR A 394 19.94 -20.41 -7.80
CA TYR A 394 18.99 -19.46 -7.20
C TYR A 394 18.03 -18.92 -8.25
N VAL A 395 16.78 -18.69 -7.86
CA VAL A 395 15.75 -18.08 -8.71
C VAL A 395 15.03 -16.95 -7.97
N ILE A 396 14.59 -15.94 -8.73
CA ILE A 396 13.56 -14.99 -8.29
C ILE A 396 12.45 -14.94 -9.33
N SER A 397 11.21 -14.76 -8.87
CA SER A 397 10.07 -14.50 -9.76
C SER A 397 9.07 -13.53 -9.15
N THR A 398 8.30 -12.85 -10.00
CA THR A 398 7.06 -12.17 -9.58
C THR A 398 5.91 -13.15 -9.38
N ASP A 399 6.05 -14.39 -9.84
CA ASP A 399 5.12 -15.48 -9.60
C ASP A 399 5.55 -16.29 -8.37
N ARG A 400 4.64 -16.44 -7.41
CA ARG A 400 4.86 -17.23 -6.19
C ARG A 400 5.07 -18.71 -6.49
N ASP A 401 4.42 -19.23 -7.52
CA ASP A 401 4.40 -20.66 -7.87
C ASP A 401 5.46 -21.03 -8.92
N CYS A 402 6.44 -20.15 -9.12
CA CYS A 402 7.50 -20.28 -10.12
C CYS A 402 8.29 -21.60 -10.08
N ILE A 403 8.41 -22.26 -8.92
CA ILE A 403 9.11 -23.55 -8.81
C ILE A 403 8.31 -24.73 -9.39
N THR A 404 6.99 -24.56 -9.54
CA THR A 404 6.07 -25.56 -10.10
C THR A 404 5.92 -25.36 -11.59
N ASN A 405 5.59 -24.13 -12.01
CA ASN A 405 5.33 -23.81 -13.41
C ASN A 405 6.59 -23.37 -14.20
N LYS A 406 7.72 -23.17 -13.50
CA LYS A 406 9.02 -22.76 -14.04
C LYS A 406 9.07 -21.35 -14.63
N ASP A 407 8.12 -20.48 -14.27
CA ASP A 407 8.10 -19.07 -14.67
C ASP A 407 9.02 -18.22 -13.78
N TYR A 408 10.31 -18.21 -14.10
CA TYR A 408 11.32 -17.44 -13.36
C TYR A 408 11.56 -16.08 -14.02
N THR A 409 11.51 -15.00 -13.25
CA THR A 409 11.97 -13.69 -13.73
C THR A 409 13.49 -13.66 -13.93
N SER A 410 14.25 -14.30 -13.04
CA SER A 410 15.70 -14.39 -13.18
C SER A 410 16.27 -15.61 -12.46
N VAL A 411 17.38 -16.13 -12.97
CA VAL A 411 18.04 -17.34 -12.46
C VAL A 411 19.56 -17.16 -12.44
N ASN A 412 20.18 -17.42 -11.29
CA ASN A 412 21.63 -17.49 -11.13
C ASN A 412 22.04 -18.94 -10.84
N LYS A 413 22.58 -19.64 -11.85
CA LYS A 413 23.00 -21.05 -11.76
C LYS A 413 24.48 -21.20 -11.41
N ASN A 414 24.85 -22.40 -10.98
CA ASN A 414 26.23 -22.82 -10.71
C ASN A 414 26.94 -21.94 -9.67
N GLN A 415 26.21 -21.38 -8.73
CA GLN A 415 26.77 -20.55 -7.68
C GLN A 415 27.44 -21.45 -6.65
N VAL A 416 28.71 -21.23 -6.36
CA VAL A 416 29.41 -21.97 -5.29
C VAL A 416 29.32 -21.26 -3.93
N GLN A 417 28.70 -20.07 -3.92
CA GLN A 417 28.54 -19.26 -2.71
C GLN A 417 27.12 -19.42 -2.15
N THR A 418 27.01 -19.25 -0.84
CA THR A 418 25.76 -19.20 -0.07
C THR A 418 25.00 -17.89 -0.22
N SER A 419 25.39 -17.03 -1.16
CA SER A 419 24.62 -15.86 -1.55
C SER A 419 24.77 -15.55 -3.03
N THR A 420 23.78 -14.86 -3.59
CA THR A 420 23.88 -14.31 -4.95
C THR A 420 23.06 -13.03 -5.07
N THR A 421 23.44 -12.16 -6.00
CA THR A 421 22.74 -10.89 -6.24
C THR A 421 22.12 -10.86 -7.62
N PHE A 422 20.81 -10.67 -7.65
CA PHE A 422 20.07 -10.30 -8.86
C PHE A 422 20.15 -8.78 -9.02
N LYS A 423 20.59 -8.34 -10.20
CA LYS A 423 20.74 -6.92 -10.53
C LYS A 423 19.60 -6.47 -11.44
N TYR A 424 19.29 -5.18 -11.40
CA TYR A 424 18.26 -4.55 -12.25
C TYR A 424 16.84 -5.10 -12.00
N VAL A 425 16.53 -5.37 -10.73
CA VAL A 425 15.21 -5.83 -10.29
C VAL A 425 14.27 -4.63 -10.24
N GLN A 426 13.10 -4.75 -10.88
CA GLN A 426 12.10 -3.68 -10.95
C GLN A 426 11.37 -3.49 -9.61
N GLN A 427 10.69 -2.35 -9.43
CA GLN A 427 9.93 -2.03 -8.22
C GLN A 427 8.65 -2.88 -8.12
N ARG A 428 8.76 -4.09 -7.57
CA ARG A 428 7.66 -5.04 -7.33
C ARG A 428 8.02 -6.00 -6.19
N THR A 429 7.08 -6.87 -5.84
CA THR A 429 7.33 -8.01 -4.95
C THR A 429 7.86 -9.21 -5.74
N TYR A 430 8.90 -9.84 -5.19
CA TYR A 430 9.57 -11.01 -5.74
C TYR A 430 9.61 -12.15 -4.72
N TYR A 431 9.59 -13.36 -5.25
CA TYR A 431 9.64 -14.64 -4.54
C TYR A 431 10.96 -15.34 -4.89
N ALA A 432 11.79 -15.59 -3.89
CA ALA A 432 13.09 -16.21 -4.03
C ALA A 432 13.06 -17.67 -3.59
N TYR A 433 13.71 -18.52 -4.38
CA TYR A 433 13.96 -19.94 -4.07
C TYR A 433 15.39 -20.32 -4.44
N CYS A 434 15.89 -21.40 -3.85
CA CYS A 434 17.19 -21.98 -4.13
C CYS A 434 17.10 -23.51 -4.06
N HIS A 435 17.90 -24.21 -4.85
CA HIS A 435 18.14 -25.63 -4.65
C HIS A 435 19.64 -25.91 -4.78
N ALA A 436 20.12 -26.86 -3.98
CA ALA A 436 21.50 -27.30 -3.98
C ALA A 436 21.71 -28.39 -5.03
N TRP A 437 22.94 -28.51 -5.52
CA TRP A 437 23.33 -29.58 -6.43
C TRP A 437 24.68 -30.16 -6.05
N LYS A 438 24.86 -31.45 -6.34
CA LYS A 438 26.15 -32.12 -6.44
C LYS A 438 26.26 -32.84 -7.78
N ARG A 439 27.43 -33.37 -8.11
CA ARG A 439 27.58 -34.24 -9.28
C ARG A 439 27.56 -35.70 -8.83
N ASP A 440 26.86 -36.54 -9.58
CA ASP A 440 26.95 -37.99 -9.44
C ASP A 440 28.26 -38.51 -10.04
N GLU A 441 28.47 -39.83 -9.95
CA GLU A 441 29.67 -40.53 -10.46
C GLU A 441 29.87 -40.34 -11.98
N ASN A 442 28.80 -40.04 -12.72
CA ASN A 442 28.84 -39.75 -14.16
C ASN A 442 29.01 -38.24 -14.47
N GLY A 443 29.21 -37.41 -13.45
CA GLY A 443 29.36 -35.96 -13.58
C GLY A 443 28.05 -35.19 -13.80
N LYS A 444 26.88 -35.85 -13.78
CA LYS A 444 25.57 -35.20 -13.96
C LYS A 444 25.12 -34.55 -12.65
N LYS A 445 24.46 -33.38 -12.76
CA LYS A 445 23.91 -32.70 -11.59
C LYS A 445 22.74 -33.49 -10.99
N VAL A 446 22.83 -33.76 -9.70
CA VAL A 446 21.76 -34.25 -8.85
C VAL A 446 21.35 -33.13 -7.91
N PHE A 447 20.06 -32.79 -7.93
CA PHE A 447 19.52 -31.65 -7.21
C PHE A 447 18.81 -32.06 -5.92
N SER A 448 18.91 -31.20 -4.90
CA SER A 448 18.05 -31.25 -3.72
C SER A 448 16.62 -30.84 -4.06
N SER A 449 15.71 -30.95 -3.08
CA SER A 449 14.45 -30.20 -3.09
C SER A 449 14.71 -28.68 -3.05
N TRP A 450 13.70 -27.90 -3.43
CA TRP A 450 13.74 -26.43 -3.32
C TRP A 450 13.70 -25.98 -1.85
N SER A 451 14.32 -24.83 -1.59
CA SER A 451 14.31 -24.15 -0.30
C SER A 451 12.92 -23.68 0.12
N ASN A 452 12.82 -23.16 1.34
CA ASN A 452 11.74 -22.27 1.73
C ASN A 452 11.58 -21.08 0.75
N LEU A 453 10.36 -20.57 0.68
CA LEU A 453 10.03 -19.34 -0.04
C LEU A 453 10.46 -18.12 0.80
N LYS A 454 11.14 -17.16 0.18
CA LYS A 454 11.38 -15.84 0.79
C LYS A 454 10.89 -14.71 -0.11
N THR A 455 10.10 -13.81 0.45
CA THR A 455 9.55 -12.65 -0.26
C THR A 455 10.43 -11.42 -0.07
N ALA A 456 10.61 -10.64 -1.13
CA ALA A 456 11.31 -9.36 -1.12
C ALA A 456 10.55 -8.32 -1.92
N THR A 457 10.37 -7.12 -1.38
CA THR A 457 9.75 -6.01 -2.11
C THR A 457 10.80 -4.97 -2.45
N VAL A 458 10.97 -4.72 -3.74
CA VAL A 458 11.78 -3.62 -4.25
C VAL A 458 10.91 -2.37 -4.27
N LYS A 459 11.38 -1.32 -3.59
CA LYS A 459 10.67 -0.05 -3.42
C LYS A 459 11.19 1.02 -4.35
#